data_AF-A0A0P9F8A9-F1
#
_entry.id   AF-A0A0P9F8A9-F1
#
_cell.length_a   1.000
_cell.length_b   1.000
_cell.length_c   1.000
_cell.angle_alpha   90.00
_cell.angle_beta   90.00
_cell.angle_gamma   90.00
#
_symmetry.space_group_name_H-M   'P 1'
#
loop_
_entity.id
_entity.type
_entity.pdbx_description
1 polymer ?
#
loop_
_entity_poly.entity_id
_entity_poly.type
_entity_poly.pdbx_seq_one_letter_code
_entity_poly.pdbx_strand_id
1 'polypeptide(L)'
;MTSNDLLGLVASYAYAIGLIALAELLRRALGVPQDLTRKLVHVGAGMWVFGVLALFDHWQWGVLPFATFIAGNYFFYRYRVFGSMDSENGTPGTVYFALAITVLFALLWRPQGPIDRAPVAVAGAMALTWGDALAALVGLSYGWHRYRVGRSTRSWEGSA
;
A
#
# COMPACT_ATOMS: atom_id res chain seq x y z
N MET A 1 -12.72 -19.15 12.59
CA MET A 1 -11.32 -18.74 12.70
C MET A 1 -10.50 -19.98 12.97
N THR A 2 -9.55 -20.27 12.10
CA THR A 2 -8.55 -21.33 12.29
C THR A 2 -7.34 -20.80 13.06
N SER A 3 -6.44 -21.69 13.49
CA SER A 3 -5.15 -21.29 14.08
C SER A 3 -4.31 -20.47 13.09
N ASN A 4 -4.43 -20.76 11.78
CA ASN A 4 -3.78 -20.00 10.72
C ASN A 4 -4.36 -18.59 10.62
N ASP A 5 -5.69 -18.42 10.67
CA ASP A 5 -6.31 -17.08 10.67
C ASP A 5 -5.81 -16.22 11.85
N LEU A 6 -5.65 -16.81 13.03
CA LEU A 6 -5.12 -16.11 14.21
C LEU A 6 -3.65 -15.72 14.02
N LEU A 7 -2.82 -16.66 13.55
CA LEU A 7 -1.42 -16.41 13.25
C LEU A 7 -1.27 -15.34 12.16
N GLY A 8 -2.11 -15.38 11.13
CA GLY A 8 -2.20 -14.39 10.07
C GLY A 8 -2.54 -13.00 10.58
N LEU A 9 -3.49 -12.89 11.53
CA LEU A 9 -3.81 -11.59 12.16
C LEU A 9 -2.62 -11.04 12.94
N VAL A 10 -2.02 -11.85 13.82
CA VAL A 10 -0.85 -11.43 14.62
C VAL A 10 0.31 -11.03 13.70
N ALA A 11 0.61 -11.84 12.69
CA ALA A 11 1.65 -11.55 11.71
C ALA A 11 1.36 -10.26 10.93
N SER A 12 0.10 -10.01 10.55
CA SER A 12 -0.29 -8.81 9.79
C SER A 12 -0.09 -7.54 10.61
N TYR A 13 -0.51 -7.53 11.87
CA TYR A 13 -0.30 -6.37 12.74
C TYR A 13 1.17 -6.17 13.09
N ALA A 14 1.90 -7.26 13.37
CA ALA A 14 3.34 -7.20 13.64
C ALA A 14 4.11 -6.66 12.42
N TYR A 15 3.77 -7.13 11.22
CA TYR A 15 4.36 -6.65 9.97
C TYR A 15 4.05 -5.17 9.74
N ALA A 16 2.79 -4.76 9.89
CA ALA A 16 2.38 -3.37 9.71
C ALA A 16 3.10 -2.41 10.66
N ILE A 17 3.15 -2.75 11.96
CA ILE A 17 3.86 -1.96 12.97
C ILE A 17 5.36 -1.94 12.68
N GLY A 18 5.95 -3.10 12.36
CA GLY A 18 7.36 -3.22 12.01
C GLY A 18 7.75 -2.38 10.79
N LEU A 19 6.91 -2.37 9.75
CA LEU A 19 7.12 -1.60 8.53
C LEU A 19 7.09 -0.09 8.80
N ILE A 20 6.11 0.38 9.58
CA ILE A 20 6.01 1.80 9.97
C ILE A 20 7.21 2.19 10.85
N ALA A 21 7.55 1.36 11.85
CA ALA A 21 8.67 1.60 12.75
C ALA A 21 10.00 1.66 11.97
N LEU A 22 10.20 0.74 11.02
CA LEU A 22 11.37 0.74 10.14
C LEU A 22 11.42 2.01 9.30
N ALA A 23 10.32 2.41 8.68
CA ALA A 23 10.28 3.63 7.86
C ALA A 23 10.57 4.90 8.68
N GLU A 24 10.06 4.98 9.90
CA GLU A 24 10.34 6.10 10.82
C GLU A 24 11.80 6.07 11.31
N LEU A 25 12.36 4.89 11.58
CA LEU A 25 13.76 4.73 11.94
C LEU A 25 14.68 5.17 10.80
N LEU A 26 14.43 4.73 9.57
CA LEU A 26 15.19 5.14 8.39
C LEU A 26 15.15 6.66 8.21
N ARG A 27 13.98 7.28 8.45
CA ARG A 27 13.85 8.73 8.41
C ARG A 27 14.65 9.43 9.51
N ARG A 28 14.50 9.02 10.78
CA ARG A 28 15.09 9.72 11.93
C ARG A 28 16.57 9.45 12.09
N ALA A 29 17.00 8.20 11.92
CA ALA A 29 18.37 7.78 12.18
C ALA A 29 19.28 7.94 10.96
N LEU A 30 18.78 7.69 9.75
CA LEU A 30 19.57 7.76 8.51
C LEU A 30 19.26 9.01 7.67
N GLY A 31 18.33 9.86 8.10
CA GLY A 31 17.96 11.07 7.36
C GLY A 31 17.33 10.78 5.99
N VAL A 32 16.76 9.58 5.80
CA VAL A 32 16.19 9.18 4.51
C VAL A 32 15.07 10.14 4.11
N PRO A 33 15.04 10.63 2.86
CA PRO A 33 14.01 11.54 2.41
C PRO A 33 12.62 10.98 2.60
N GLN A 34 11.71 11.88 2.95
CA GLN A 34 10.33 11.54 3.22
C GLN A 34 9.68 10.72 2.10
N ASP A 35 9.86 11.16 0.86
CA ASP A 35 9.26 10.53 -0.31
C ASP A 35 9.67 9.06 -0.44
N LEU A 36 10.93 8.74 -0.14
CA LEU A 36 11.45 7.38 -0.21
C LEU A 36 10.87 6.50 0.90
N THR A 37 10.82 7.00 2.15
CA THR A 37 10.22 6.26 3.27
C THR A 37 8.73 5.97 3.04
N ARG A 38 8.00 6.91 2.45
CA ARG A 38 6.60 6.73 2.06
C ARG A 38 6.43 5.65 1.00
N LYS A 39 7.26 5.67 -0.05
CA LYS A 39 7.26 4.63 -1.11
C LYS A 39 7.60 3.25 -0.55
N LEU A 40 8.53 3.17 0.40
CA LEU A 40 8.88 1.92 1.09
C LEU A 40 7.67 1.35 1.84
N VAL A 41 6.96 2.17 2.62
CA VAL A 41 5.74 1.73 3.32
C VAL A 41 4.66 1.33 2.32
N HIS A 42 4.48 2.08 1.24
CA HIS A 42 3.51 1.78 0.18
C HIS A 42 3.77 0.41 -0.46
N VAL A 43 5.00 0.18 -0.94
CA VAL A 43 5.38 -1.08 -1.58
C VAL A 43 5.33 -2.23 -0.57
N GLY A 44 5.88 -2.04 0.63
CA GLY A 44 5.86 -3.07 1.68
C GLY A 44 4.43 -3.48 2.08
N ALA A 45 3.56 -2.51 2.32
CA ALA A 45 2.16 -2.77 2.65
C ALA A 45 1.44 -3.48 1.50
N GLY A 46 1.72 -3.10 0.25
CA GLY A 46 1.18 -3.78 -0.93
C GLY A 46 1.65 -5.22 -1.07
N MET A 47 2.94 -5.49 -0.84
CA MET A 47 3.51 -6.84 -0.90
C MET A 47 2.95 -7.78 0.18
N TRP A 48 2.41 -7.23 1.29
CA TRP A 48 1.76 -8.03 2.32
C TRP A 48 0.53 -8.82 1.82
N VAL A 49 -0.02 -8.47 0.66
CA VAL A 49 -1.05 -9.26 -0.05
C VAL A 49 -0.68 -10.74 -0.16
N PHE A 50 0.58 -11.06 -0.45
CA PHE A 50 1.02 -12.47 -0.52
C PHE A 50 1.03 -13.13 0.86
N GLY A 51 1.39 -12.39 1.91
CA GLY A 51 1.32 -12.88 3.29
C GLY A 51 -0.11 -13.19 3.71
N VAL A 52 -1.07 -12.34 3.31
CA VAL A 52 -2.49 -12.58 3.57
C VAL A 52 -2.99 -13.84 2.87
N LEU A 53 -2.65 -14.03 1.59
CA LEU A 53 -3.06 -15.25 0.86
C LEU A 53 -2.37 -16.52 1.37
N ALA A 54 -1.17 -16.42 1.92
CA ALA A 54 -0.42 -17.57 2.43
C ALA A 54 -0.85 -17.99 3.84
N LEU A 55 -1.30 -17.04 4.68
CA LEU A 55 -1.56 -17.28 6.10
C LEU A 55 -3.03 -17.39 6.47
N PHE A 56 -3.96 -16.87 5.64
CA PHE A 56 -5.38 -16.88 5.96
C PHE A 56 -6.12 -17.94 5.14
N ASP A 57 -6.86 -18.80 5.84
CA ASP A 57 -7.71 -19.80 5.19
C ASP A 57 -9.03 -19.18 4.73
N HIS A 58 -9.48 -18.12 5.41
CA HIS A 58 -10.75 -17.46 5.16
C HIS A 58 -10.58 -16.00 4.74
N TRP A 59 -11.18 -15.65 3.61
CA TRP A 59 -11.14 -14.29 3.05
C TRP A 59 -11.64 -13.21 4.01
N GLN A 60 -12.64 -13.52 4.85
CA GLN A 60 -13.24 -12.60 5.83
C GLN A 60 -12.19 -12.08 6.82
N TRP A 61 -11.33 -12.98 7.30
CA TRP A 61 -10.30 -12.66 8.27
C TRP A 61 -9.08 -12.03 7.60
N GLY A 62 -8.76 -12.40 6.35
CA GLY A 62 -7.66 -11.80 5.61
C GLY A 62 -7.93 -10.38 5.09
N VAL A 63 -9.19 -10.00 4.85
CA VAL A 63 -9.56 -8.61 4.50
C VAL A 63 -9.49 -7.68 5.72
N LEU A 64 -9.66 -8.22 6.93
CA LEU A 64 -9.72 -7.44 8.17
C LEU A 64 -8.44 -6.63 8.44
N PRO A 65 -7.21 -7.16 8.28
CA PRO A 65 -5.99 -6.36 8.34
C PRO A 65 -6.00 -5.17 7.40
N PHE A 66 -6.40 -5.34 6.14
CA PHE A 66 -6.44 -4.21 5.19
C PHE A 66 -7.47 -3.15 5.60
N ALA A 67 -8.67 -3.59 5.99
CA ALA A 67 -9.74 -2.70 6.42
C ALA A 67 -9.36 -1.90 7.69
N THR A 68 -8.75 -2.56 8.68
CA THR A 68 -8.28 -1.91 9.91
C THR A 68 -7.06 -1.02 9.65
N PHE A 69 -6.21 -1.38 8.69
CA PHE A 69 -5.08 -0.55 8.27
C PHE A 69 -5.51 0.75 7.58
N ILE A 70 -6.67 0.77 6.90
CA ILE A 70 -7.31 2.03 6.41
C ILE A 70 -7.65 2.91 7.60
N ALA A 71 -8.33 2.38 8.61
CA ALA A 71 -8.74 3.14 9.79
C ALA A 71 -7.52 3.69 10.56
N GLY A 72 -6.49 2.86 10.71
CA GLY A 72 -5.21 3.25 11.29
C GLY A 72 -4.50 4.35 10.48
N ASN A 73 -4.37 4.19 9.16
CA ASN A 73 -3.77 5.20 8.29
C ASN A 73 -4.55 6.51 8.30
N TYR A 74 -5.88 6.44 8.27
CA TYR A 74 -6.74 7.61 8.36
C TYR A 74 -6.57 8.33 9.71
N PHE A 75 -6.48 7.59 10.80
CA PHE A 75 -6.17 8.14 12.12
C PHE A 75 -4.79 8.80 12.13
N PHE A 76 -3.75 8.12 11.66
CA PHE A 76 -2.39 8.68 11.60
C PHE A 76 -2.28 9.92 10.70
N TYR A 77 -3.02 9.94 9.59
CA TYR A 77 -3.16 11.10 8.71
C TYR A 77 -3.86 12.26 9.44
N ARG A 78 -4.98 12.00 10.12
CA ARG A 78 -5.75 13.04 10.84
C ARG A 78 -4.99 13.66 12.01
N TYR A 79 -4.08 12.91 12.64
CA TYR A 79 -3.31 13.33 13.81
C TYR A 79 -1.83 13.64 13.53
N ARG A 80 -1.37 13.58 12.26
CA ARG A 80 0.02 13.84 11.84
C ARG A 80 1.09 13.13 12.70
N VAL A 81 0.77 11.91 13.17
CA VAL A 81 1.58 11.21 14.18
C VAL A 81 2.93 10.76 13.61
N PHE A 82 3.00 10.49 12.30
CA PHE A 82 4.21 10.06 11.64
C PHE A 82 4.51 10.94 10.43
N GLY A 83 5.61 11.70 10.52
CA GLY A 83 6.17 12.42 9.38
C GLY A 83 6.51 11.47 8.22
N SER A 84 6.75 10.17 8.48
CA SER A 84 6.92 9.11 7.46
C SER A 84 5.87 9.10 6.34
N MET A 85 4.63 9.48 6.66
CA MET A 85 3.49 9.35 5.76
C MET A 85 3.03 10.68 5.12
N ASP A 86 3.33 11.85 5.72
CA ASP A 86 2.61 13.09 5.42
C ASP A 86 3.46 14.16 4.72
N SER A 87 3.38 14.30 3.38
CA SER A 87 4.01 15.44 2.71
C SER A 87 3.10 16.66 2.87
N GLU A 88 3.63 17.79 3.37
CA GLU A 88 2.90 19.00 3.78
C GLU A 88 1.84 19.57 2.80
N ASN A 89 1.82 19.12 1.53
CA ASN A 89 0.88 19.53 0.48
C ASN A 89 0.29 18.36 -0.35
N GLY A 90 0.36 17.11 0.14
CA GLY A 90 0.04 15.91 -0.66
C GLY A 90 -1.31 15.28 -0.35
N THR A 91 -1.96 14.75 -1.39
CA THR A 91 -3.12 13.85 -1.30
C THR A 91 -2.80 12.64 -0.42
N PRO A 92 -3.75 12.11 0.38
CA PRO A 92 -3.54 10.95 1.26
C PRO A 92 -3.45 9.64 0.45
N GLY A 93 -2.37 9.48 -0.33
CA GLY A 93 -2.17 8.36 -1.26
C GLY A 93 -2.21 6.99 -0.58
N THR A 94 -1.68 6.88 0.65
CA THR A 94 -1.71 5.63 1.42
C THR A 94 -3.13 5.21 1.85
N VAL A 95 -4.00 6.19 2.14
CA VAL A 95 -5.41 5.93 2.47
C VAL A 95 -6.16 5.42 1.24
N TYR A 96 -6.00 6.08 0.09
CA TYR A 96 -6.64 5.63 -1.16
C TYR A 96 -6.12 4.27 -1.61
N PHE A 97 -4.83 4.01 -1.44
CA PHE A 97 -4.21 2.71 -1.72
C PHE A 97 -4.80 1.59 -0.86
N ALA A 98 -4.84 1.78 0.47
CA ALA A 98 -5.41 0.81 1.39
C ALA A 98 -6.91 0.56 1.10
N LEU A 99 -7.65 1.62 0.74
CA LEU A 99 -9.04 1.52 0.31
C LEU A 99 -9.19 0.67 -0.97
N ALA A 100 -8.39 0.95 -1.99
CA ALA A 100 -8.44 0.23 -3.26
C ALA A 100 -8.15 -1.26 -3.10
N ILE A 101 -7.10 -1.63 -2.33
CA ILE A 101 -6.78 -3.03 -2.04
C ILE A 101 -7.91 -3.70 -1.28
N THR A 102 -8.45 -3.04 -0.26
CA THR A 102 -9.55 -3.59 0.55
C THR A 102 -10.78 -3.87 -0.31
N VAL A 103 -11.14 -2.94 -1.21
CA VAL A 103 -12.28 -3.12 -2.14
C VAL A 103 -11.99 -4.26 -3.13
N LEU A 104 -10.80 -4.31 -3.72
CA LEU A 104 -10.41 -5.38 -4.65
C LEU A 104 -10.52 -6.76 -3.99
N PHE A 105 -9.93 -6.93 -2.80
CA PHE A 105 -9.98 -8.21 -2.09
C PHE A 105 -11.39 -8.53 -1.58
N ALA A 106 -12.14 -7.54 -1.09
CA ALA A 106 -13.53 -7.75 -0.66
C ALA A 106 -14.46 -8.16 -1.81
N LEU A 107 -14.20 -7.74 -3.05
CA LEU A 107 -15.02 -8.08 -4.22
C LEU A 107 -14.55 -9.36 -4.91
N LEU A 108 -13.24 -9.52 -5.10
CA LEU A 108 -12.66 -10.55 -5.95
C LEU A 108 -12.14 -11.77 -5.20
N TRP A 109 -11.80 -11.67 -3.91
CA TRP A 109 -11.40 -12.84 -3.12
C TRP A 109 -12.59 -13.59 -2.50
N ARG A 110 -13.80 -13.00 -2.57
CA ARG A 110 -15.03 -13.69 -2.14
C ARG A 110 -15.29 -14.91 -3.04
N PRO A 111 -15.51 -16.11 -2.48
CA PRO A 111 -15.97 -17.25 -3.24
C PRO A 111 -17.39 -16.98 -3.74
N GLN A 112 -17.52 -16.56 -5.00
CA GLN A 112 -18.80 -16.28 -5.66
C GLN A 112 -19.14 -17.33 -6.73
N GLY A 113 -18.32 -18.38 -6.87
CA GLY A 113 -18.49 -19.42 -7.87
C GLY A 113 -17.31 -20.41 -7.89
N PRO A 114 -17.25 -21.32 -8.89
CA PRO A 114 -16.22 -22.35 -8.97
C PRO A 114 -14.83 -21.82 -9.37
N ILE A 115 -14.74 -20.56 -9.78
CA ILE A 115 -13.49 -19.93 -10.23
C ILE A 115 -12.92 -19.10 -9.09
N ASP A 116 -11.69 -19.41 -8.69
CA ASP A 116 -10.91 -18.56 -7.79
C ASP A 116 -10.50 -17.27 -8.49
N ARG A 117 -11.00 -16.14 -8.00
CA ARG A 117 -10.72 -14.79 -8.50
C ARG A 117 -9.65 -14.07 -7.69
N ALA A 118 -9.07 -14.71 -6.67
CA ALA A 118 -7.97 -14.16 -5.89
C ALA A 118 -6.77 -13.72 -6.76
N PRO A 119 -6.34 -14.47 -7.80
CA PRO A 119 -5.23 -14.03 -8.65
C PRO A 119 -5.48 -12.70 -9.36
N VAL A 120 -6.74 -12.40 -9.71
CA VAL A 120 -7.12 -11.12 -10.33
C VAL A 120 -7.02 -9.98 -9.32
N ALA A 121 -7.43 -10.23 -8.06
CA ALA A 121 -7.28 -9.28 -6.97
C ALA A 121 -5.80 -8.94 -6.71
N VAL A 122 -4.93 -9.96 -6.72
CA VAL A 122 -3.48 -9.82 -6.58
C VAL A 122 -2.90 -9.02 -7.74
N ALA A 123 -3.26 -9.34 -8.98
CA ALA A 123 -2.78 -8.61 -10.16
C ALA A 123 -3.13 -7.12 -10.08
N GLY A 124 -4.38 -6.79 -9.71
CA GLY A 124 -4.81 -5.40 -9.48
C GLY A 124 -4.05 -4.73 -8.33
N ALA A 125 -3.86 -5.41 -7.20
CA ALA A 125 -3.11 -4.88 -6.07
C ALA A 125 -1.62 -4.66 -6.41
N MET A 126 -1.01 -5.56 -7.18
CA MET A 126 0.37 -5.42 -7.63
C MET A 126 0.53 -4.26 -8.62
N ALA A 127 -0.43 -4.06 -9.51
CA ALA A 127 -0.45 -2.88 -10.39
C ALA A 127 -0.51 -1.57 -9.57
N LEU A 128 -1.31 -1.51 -8.50
CA LEU A 128 -1.36 -0.35 -7.59
C LEU A 128 -0.09 -0.18 -6.75
N THR A 129 0.54 -1.29 -6.36
CA THR A 129 1.73 -1.30 -5.50
C THR A 129 2.95 -0.83 -6.27
N TRP A 130 3.16 -1.38 -7.46
CA TRP A 130 4.36 -1.13 -8.28
C TRP A 130 4.15 -0.02 -9.31
N GLY A 131 2.92 0.25 -9.73
CA GLY A 131 2.62 1.18 -10.82
C GLY A 131 3.19 2.57 -10.62
N ASP A 132 2.97 3.18 -9.45
CA ASP A 132 3.48 4.53 -9.15
C ASP A 132 5.03 4.55 -9.06
N ALA A 133 5.62 3.53 -8.43
CA ALA A 133 7.07 3.42 -8.31
C ALA A 133 7.76 3.22 -9.67
N LEU A 134 7.20 2.34 -10.52
CA LEU A 134 7.71 2.09 -11.86
C LEU A 134 7.48 3.29 -12.79
N ALA A 135 6.31 3.93 -12.73
CA ALA A 135 6.04 5.16 -13.50
C ALA A 135 7.02 6.28 -13.11
N ALA A 136 7.33 6.45 -11.83
CA ALA A 136 8.34 7.42 -11.39
C ALA A 136 9.74 7.10 -11.93
N LEU A 137 10.17 5.83 -11.92
CA LEU A 137 11.46 5.41 -12.47
C LEU A 137 11.54 5.63 -13.99
N VAL A 138 10.46 5.31 -14.71
CA VAL A 138 10.36 5.56 -16.16
C VAL A 138 10.35 7.06 -16.44
N GLY A 139 9.61 7.87 -15.68
CA GLY A 139 9.59 9.32 -15.82
C GLY A 139 10.93 10.00 -15.53
N LEU A 140 11.75 9.44 -14.63
CA LEU A 140 13.11 9.92 -14.38
C LEU A 140 14.07 9.57 -15.53
N SER A 141 13.92 8.37 -16.11
CA SER A 141 14.86 7.83 -17.11
C SER A 141 14.49 8.23 -18.55
N TYR A 142 13.20 8.36 -18.83
CA TYR A 142 12.62 8.55 -20.17
C TYR A 142 11.55 9.66 -20.21
N GLY A 143 11.48 10.55 -19.20
CA GLY A 143 10.53 11.66 -19.16
C GLY A 143 10.90 12.81 -20.10
N TRP A 144 10.99 12.50 -21.40
CA TRP A 144 11.36 13.41 -22.47
C TRP A 144 10.22 14.36 -22.81
N HIS A 145 8.97 13.88 -22.78
CA HIS A 145 7.81 14.71 -23.03
C HIS A 145 7.23 15.20 -21.70
N ARG A 146 7.61 16.40 -21.27
CA ARG A 146 7.12 17.01 -20.02
C ARG A 146 5.93 17.92 -20.29
N TYR A 147 4.93 17.85 -19.42
CA TYR A 147 3.78 18.75 -19.40
C TYR A 147 3.56 19.29 -17.99
N ARG A 148 2.91 20.45 -17.89
CA ARG A 148 2.68 21.13 -16.62
C ARG A 148 1.19 21.10 -16.29
N VAL A 149 0.84 20.54 -15.13
CA VAL A 149 -0.52 20.59 -14.58
C VAL A 149 -0.48 21.44 -13.32
N GLY A 150 -1.04 22.64 -13.39
CA GLY A 150 -0.97 23.62 -12.31
C GLY A 150 0.48 23.95 -11.94
N ARG A 151 0.88 23.68 -10.69
CA ARG A 151 2.26 23.90 -10.20
C ARG A 151 3.17 22.68 -10.37
N SER A 152 2.64 21.53 -10.78
CA SER A 152 3.40 20.28 -10.91
C SER A 152 3.86 20.07 -12.35
N THR A 153 5.14 19.73 -12.54
CA THR A 153 5.68 19.25 -13.83
C THR A 153 5.61 17.73 -13.83
N ARG A 154 4.96 17.14 -14.85
CA ARG A 154 4.88 15.69 -15.07
C ARG A 154 5.46 15.34 -16.43
N SER A 155 5.70 14.06 -16.69
CA SER A 155 6.09 13.55 -18.01
C SER A 155 5.04 12.57 -18.51
N TRP A 156 4.84 12.46 -19.82
CA TRP A 156 3.91 11.49 -20.41
C TRP A 156 4.34 10.05 -20.13
N GLU A 157 5.65 9.82 -20.08
CA GLU A 157 6.25 8.51 -19.89
C GLU A 157 6.19 8.06 -18.42
N GLY A 158 6.18 9.02 -17.49
CA GLY A 158 6.03 8.78 -16.06
C GLY A 158 4.69 9.21 -15.48
N SER A 159 3.69 9.50 -16.31
CA SER A 159 2.35 9.86 -15.83
C SER A 159 1.59 8.59 -15.45
N ALA A 160 1.53 8.35 -14.14
CA ALA A 160 0.32 7.83 -13.50
C ALA A 160 -0.64 8.98 -13.18
#